data_AF-A0A522S7Q6-F1
#
_entry.id   AF-A0A522S7Q6-F1
#
_cell.length_a   1.000
_cell.length_b   1.000
_cell.length_c   1.000
_cell.angle_alpha   90.00
_cell.angle_beta   90.00
_cell.angle_gamma   90.00
#
_symmetry.space_group_name_H-M   'P 1'
#
loop_
_entity.id
_entity.type
_entity.pdbx_description
1 polymer ?
#
loop_
_entity_poly.entity_id
_entity_poly.type
_entity_poly.pdbx_seq_one_letter_code
_entity_poly.pdbx_strand_id
1 'polypeptide(L)'
;MSPAERPRNDVTDDTAPAPHPAPPPTADTAPAERPGASDGAEGPIRPDWRFLAQHPAHWIALGFGSGLAPRAPGTAGTLWAWMAWSLLGLGLTATQLGVLLALSLPVAWWACTVTAAHMRTADPGAIVADEIVAFWIILWLVLPAGFWGQLIAFALFRFFDAVKPGPVGWADRLFHSAHGWRGGFGIMLDDLVAAGCALLVIALWRVWW
;
A
#
# COMPACT_ATOMS: atom_id res chain seq x y z
N MET A 1 77.96 61.80 76.13
CA MET A 1 76.93 61.21 75.26
C MET A 1 77.33 61.53 73.82
N SER A 2 77.84 60.52 73.11
CA SER A 2 78.15 60.51 71.68
C SER A 2 77.74 59.14 71.16
N PRO A 3 77.00 59.08 70.05
CA PRO A 3 77.45 58.30 68.88
C PRO A 3 76.98 58.97 67.57
N ALA A 4 77.39 58.63 66.35
CA ALA A 4 78.48 57.89 65.73
C ALA A 4 78.23 58.04 64.21
N GLU A 5 79.28 58.15 63.40
CA GLU A 5 79.23 58.08 61.92
C GLU A 5 78.62 56.77 61.40
N ARG A 6 77.96 56.82 60.22
CA ARG A 6 77.98 55.74 59.21
C ARG A 6 77.59 56.22 57.79
N PRO A 7 78.04 55.51 56.72
CA PRO A 7 78.16 56.02 55.34
C PRO A 7 77.12 55.48 54.32
N ARG A 8 77.25 55.96 53.06
CA ARG A 8 76.52 55.66 51.80
C ARG A 8 76.24 54.16 51.53
N ASN A 9 75.18 53.88 50.76
CA ASN A 9 75.25 53.08 49.51
C ASN A 9 73.96 53.12 48.66
N ASP A 10 74.18 53.00 47.36
CA ASP A 10 73.23 52.92 46.25
C ASP A 10 72.21 51.77 46.38
N VAL A 11 70.98 52.01 45.91
CA VAL A 11 70.10 50.96 45.36
C VAL A 11 69.31 51.54 44.18
N THR A 12 69.46 50.87 43.05
CA THR A 12 68.75 50.96 41.77
C THR A 12 67.24 50.72 41.92
N ASP A 13 66.41 51.55 41.29
CA ASP A 13 64.99 51.24 41.05
C ASP A 13 64.80 50.98 39.55
N ASP A 14 64.61 49.70 39.22
CA ASP A 14 64.44 49.13 37.89
C ASP A 14 62.95 48.76 37.76
N THR A 15 62.14 49.69 37.27
CA THR A 15 60.69 49.49 37.09
C THR A 15 60.40 49.02 35.67
N ALA A 16 60.42 47.69 35.47
CA ALA A 16 59.90 47.05 34.27
C ALA A 16 58.34 47.04 34.26
N PRO A 17 57.68 47.39 33.15
CA PRO A 17 56.23 47.29 33.02
C PRO A 17 55.73 45.85 32.77
N ALA A 18 54.58 45.52 33.35
CA ALA A 18 53.96 44.20 33.40
C ALA A 18 53.52 43.63 32.03
N PRO A 19 53.52 42.29 31.84
CA PRO A 19 53.15 41.65 30.58
C PRO A 19 51.63 41.64 30.32
N HIS A 20 51.26 41.85 29.05
CA HIS A 20 49.90 41.76 28.52
C HIS A 20 49.29 40.35 28.65
N PRO A 21 47.97 40.22 28.92
CA PRO A 21 47.30 38.93 29.01
C PRO A 21 47.13 38.25 27.64
N ALA A 22 47.27 36.92 27.64
CA ALA A 22 47.16 36.05 26.47
C ALA A 22 45.73 35.99 25.87
N PRO A 23 45.58 35.75 24.56
CA PRO A 23 44.27 35.62 23.91
C PRO A 23 43.53 34.32 24.32
N PRO A 24 42.19 34.30 24.25
CA PRO A 24 41.38 33.18 24.70
C PRO A 24 41.49 31.95 23.76
N PRO A 25 41.26 30.73 24.28
CA PRO A 25 41.33 29.49 23.51
C PRO A 25 40.20 29.40 22.47
N THR A 26 40.57 29.01 21.25
CA THR A 26 39.64 28.69 20.15
C THR A 26 38.77 27.49 20.53
N ALA A 27 37.46 27.73 20.65
CA ALA A 27 36.46 26.70 20.85
C ALA A 27 36.22 25.89 19.56
N ASP A 28 36.23 24.57 19.74
CA ASP A 28 35.54 23.52 18.98
C ASP A 28 35.65 23.50 17.45
N THR A 29 36.58 22.66 16.99
CA THR A 29 36.37 21.84 15.79
C THR A 29 35.16 20.93 16.01
N ALA A 30 33.98 21.36 15.60
CA ALA A 30 32.84 20.47 15.42
C ALA A 30 33.24 19.37 14.40
N PRO A 31 33.03 18.07 14.71
CA PRO A 31 33.20 17.04 13.71
C PRO A 31 32.18 17.31 12.59
N ALA A 32 32.66 17.32 11.35
CA ALA A 32 31.81 17.40 10.17
C ALA A 32 30.64 16.42 10.32
N GLU A 33 29.42 16.95 10.40
CA GLU A 33 28.21 16.15 10.29
C GLU A 33 28.35 15.34 9.01
N ARG A 34 28.49 14.02 9.16
CA ARG A 34 28.22 13.10 8.07
C ARG A 34 26.79 13.45 7.63
N PRO A 35 26.54 13.73 6.35
CA PRO A 35 25.17 13.82 5.87
C PRO A 35 24.46 12.58 6.39
N GLY A 36 23.47 12.78 7.27
CA GLY A 36 22.64 11.69 7.75
C GLY A 36 22.22 10.91 6.53
N ALA A 37 22.56 9.62 6.49
CA ALA A 37 21.92 8.71 5.57
C ALA A 37 20.43 8.91 5.81
N SER A 38 19.76 9.61 4.89
CA SER A 38 18.32 9.52 4.76
C SER A 38 18.06 8.04 4.60
N ASP A 39 17.53 7.38 5.63
CA ASP A 39 16.98 6.05 5.51
C ASP A 39 16.03 6.11 4.31
N GLY A 40 16.51 5.59 3.18
CA GLY A 40 15.84 5.65 1.91
C GLY A 40 14.61 4.78 2.03
N ALA A 41 13.47 5.37 2.38
CA ALA A 41 12.19 4.72 2.25
C ALA A 41 11.99 4.44 0.75
N GLU A 42 12.43 3.26 0.31
CA GLU A 42 12.29 2.82 -1.07
C GLU A 42 10.81 2.84 -1.45
N GLY A 43 10.48 3.56 -2.52
CA GLY A 43 9.10 3.80 -2.94
C GLY A 43 8.34 2.57 -3.47
N PRO A 44 7.08 2.76 -3.91
CA PRO A 44 6.24 1.69 -4.44
C PRO A 44 6.87 0.94 -5.62
N ILE A 45 6.70 -0.38 -5.65
CA ILE A 45 7.21 -1.26 -6.70
C ILE A 45 6.12 -1.48 -7.75
N ARG A 46 6.45 -1.27 -9.03
CA ARG A 46 5.57 -1.63 -10.15
C ARG A 46 5.75 -3.11 -10.49
N PRO A 47 4.67 -3.89 -10.63
CA PRO A 47 4.78 -5.32 -10.87
C PRO A 47 5.13 -5.59 -12.33
N ASP A 48 5.97 -6.59 -12.56
CA ASP A 48 6.29 -7.16 -13.87
C ASP A 48 6.24 -8.69 -13.80
N TRP A 49 6.61 -9.37 -14.89
CA TRP A 49 6.65 -10.83 -14.93
C TRP A 49 7.65 -11.45 -13.95
N ARG A 50 8.73 -10.73 -13.60
CA ARG A 50 9.70 -11.20 -12.61
C ARG A 50 9.11 -11.12 -11.22
N PHE A 51 8.45 -10.02 -10.90
CA PHE A 51 7.70 -9.85 -9.66
C PHE A 51 6.65 -10.97 -9.51
N LEU A 52 5.85 -11.23 -10.54
CA LEU A 52 4.84 -12.31 -10.54
C LEU A 52 5.44 -13.67 -10.13
N ALA A 53 6.62 -14.00 -10.64
CA ALA A 53 7.30 -15.27 -10.37
C ALA A 53 7.96 -15.38 -8.97
N GLN A 54 8.10 -14.28 -8.23
CA GLN A 54 8.82 -14.28 -6.94
C GLN A 54 8.02 -14.92 -5.79
N HIS A 55 6.69 -14.97 -5.87
CA HIS A 55 5.88 -15.48 -4.77
C HIS A 55 4.52 -16.01 -5.26
N PRO A 56 3.99 -17.14 -4.73
CA PRO A 56 2.69 -17.68 -5.15
C PRO A 56 1.51 -16.72 -4.93
N ALA A 57 1.57 -15.89 -3.89
CA ALA A 57 0.56 -14.84 -3.67
C ALA A 57 0.44 -13.89 -4.85
N HIS A 58 1.54 -13.58 -5.58
CA HIS A 58 1.50 -12.64 -6.68
C HIS A 58 0.71 -13.22 -7.86
N TRP A 59 0.85 -14.53 -8.13
CA TRP A 59 0.06 -15.21 -9.15
C TRP A 59 -1.44 -15.10 -8.89
N ILE A 60 -1.84 -15.19 -7.62
CA ILE A 60 -3.24 -15.10 -7.23
C ILE A 60 -3.69 -13.63 -7.28
N ALA A 61 -3.00 -12.75 -6.56
CA ALA A 61 -3.34 -11.33 -6.43
C ALA A 61 -3.39 -10.61 -7.78
N LEU A 62 -2.49 -10.92 -8.70
CA LEU A 62 -2.42 -10.32 -10.03
C LEU A 62 -3.25 -11.10 -11.08
N GLY A 63 -4.14 -12.00 -10.65
CA GLY A 63 -5.07 -12.72 -11.51
C GLY A 63 -4.38 -13.49 -12.64
N PHE A 64 -3.33 -14.24 -12.30
CA PHE A 64 -2.47 -14.98 -13.23
C PHE A 64 -1.85 -14.12 -14.35
N GLY A 65 -1.60 -12.85 -14.04
CA GLY A 65 -0.97 -11.88 -14.95
C GLY A 65 -1.94 -10.90 -15.61
N SER A 66 -3.25 -11.05 -15.43
CA SER A 66 -4.24 -10.06 -15.91
C SER A 66 -4.04 -8.68 -15.27
N GLY A 67 -3.62 -8.64 -13.99
CA GLY A 67 -3.26 -7.42 -13.26
C GLY A 67 -1.99 -6.72 -13.79
N LEU A 68 -1.20 -7.37 -14.65
CA LEU A 68 -0.05 -6.76 -15.33
C LEU A 68 -0.46 -5.96 -16.58
N ALA A 69 -1.75 -5.92 -16.94
CA ALA A 69 -2.21 -5.18 -18.10
C ALA A 69 -1.84 -3.68 -17.99
N PRO A 70 -1.26 -3.08 -19.06
CA PRO A 70 -0.73 -1.72 -18.99
C PRO A 70 -1.82 -0.65 -18.89
N ARG A 71 -3.08 -1.00 -19.21
CA ARG A 71 -4.24 -0.12 -19.16
C ARG A 71 -5.40 -0.86 -18.55
N ALA A 72 -6.09 -0.20 -17.62
CA ALA A 72 -7.25 -0.73 -16.92
C ALA A 72 -7.05 -2.19 -16.42
N PRO A 73 -6.02 -2.45 -15.59
CA PRO A 73 -5.76 -3.77 -15.02
C PRO A 73 -7.00 -4.41 -14.41
N GLY A 74 -7.83 -3.65 -13.69
CA GLY A 74 -9.11 -4.15 -13.19
C GLY A 74 -10.08 -4.66 -14.25
N THR A 75 -10.19 -3.96 -15.39
CA THR A 75 -10.99 -4.46 -16.52
C THR A 75 -10.45 -5.78 -17.06
N ALA A 76 -9.12 -5.92 -17.18
CA ALA A 76 -8.49 -7.18 -17.59
C ALA A 76 -8.72 -8.30 -16.55
N GLY A 77 -8.61 -7.97 -15.26
CA GLY A 77 -8.88 -8.88 -14.15
C GLY A 77 -10.33 -9.36 -14.10
N THR A 78 -11.30 -8.45 -14.24
CA THR A 78 -12.73 -8.79 -14.29
C THR A 78 -13.08 -9.61 -15.54
N LEU A 79 -12.48 -9.31 -16.70
CA LEU A 79 -12.66 -10.14 -17.92
C LEU A 79 -12.09 -11.54 -17.73
N TRP A 80 -10.91 -11.63 -17.10
CA TRP A 80 -10.31 -12.90 -16.71
C TRP A 80 -11.23 -13.67 -15.74
N ALA A 81 -11.82 -12.98 -14.76
CA ALA A 81 -12.80 -13.56 -13.83
C ALA A 81 -13.99 -14.16 -14.56
N TRP A 82 -14.56 -13.43 -15.52
CA TRP A 82 -15.67 -13.90 -16.35
C TRP A 82 -15.29 -15.17 -17.10
N MET A 83 -14.17 -15.14 -17.84
CA MET A 83 -13.70 -16.31 -18.60
C MET A 83 -13.43 -17.51 -17.70
N ALA A 84 -12.74 -17.31 -16.58
CA ALA A 84 -12.43 -18.38 -15.63
C ALA A 84 -13.71 -19.00 -15.04
N TRP A 85 -14.68 -18.18 -14.65
CA TRP A 85 -15.97 -18.68 -14.15
C TRP A 85 -16.73 -19.49 -15.19
N SER A 86 -16.78 -19.01 -16.45
CA SER A 86 -17.43 -19.73 -17.54
C SER A 86 -16.80 -21.10 -17.79
N LEU A 87 -15.46 -21.20 -17.73
CA LEU A 87 -14.75 -22.47 -17.88
C LEU A 87 -14.99 -23.42 -16.69
N LEU A 88 -14.95 -22.91 -15.46
CA LEU A 88 -15.25 -23.70 -14.25
C LEU A 88 -16.68 -24.24 -14.28
N GLY A 89 -17.64 -23.44 -14.75
CA GLY A 89 -19.04 -23.81 -14.89
C GLY A 89 -19.33 -24.93 -15.90
N LEU A 90 -18.38 -25.28 -16.78
CA LEU A 90 -18.52 -26.42 -17.69
C LEU A 90 -18.38 -27.77 -16.97
N GLY A 91 -17.67 -27.81 -15.84
CA GLY A 91 -17.33 -29.04 -15.13
C GLY A 91 -17.79 -29.11 -13.67
N LEU A 92 -18.15 -27.98 -13.07
CA LEU A 92 -18.55 -27.91 -11.66
C LEU A 92 -20.03 -27.60 -11.50
N THR A 93 -20.64 -28.23 -10.51
CA THR A 93 -22.01 -27.92 -10.06
C THR A 93 -22.05 -26.57 -9.34
N ALA A 94 -23.25 -25.98 -9.22
CA ALA A 94 -23.46 -24.73 -8.49
C ALA A 94 -22.94 -24.80 -7.03
N THR A 95 -23.10 -25.95 -6.37
CA THR A 95 -22.59 -26.17 -5.00
C THR A 95 -21.07 -26.19 -4.97
N GLN A 96 -20.41 -26.90 -5.91
CA GLN A 96 -18.95 -26.94 -5.98
C GLN A 96 -18.36 -25.56 -6.28
N LEU A 97 -18.99 -24.79 -7.17
CA LEU A 97 -18.64 -23.39 -7.42
C LEU A 97 -18.80 -22.53 -6.16
N GLY A 98 -19.87 -22.73 -5.39
CA GLY A 98 -20.09 -22.04 -4.11
C GLY A 98 -19.00 -22.36 -3.07
N VAL A 99 -18.57 -23.62 -2.98
CA VAL A 99 -17.46 -24.03 -2.11
C VAL A 99 -16.14 -23.42 -2.57
N LEU A 100 -15.85 -23.47 -3.88
CA LEU A 100 -14.66 -22.84 -4.46
C LEU A 100 -14.62 -21.34 -4.15
N LEU A 101 -15.75 -20.65 -4.32
CA LEU A 101 -15.90 -19.24 -4.03
C LEU A 101 -15.70 -18.91 -2.54
N ALA A 102 -16.27 -19.73 -1.66
CA ALA A 102 -16.08 -19.57 -0.22
C ALA A 102 -14.61 -19.73 0.19
N LEU A 103 -13.88 -20.66 -0.46
CA LEU A 103 -12.44 -20.86 -0.24
C LEU A 103 -11.60 -19.76 -0.89
N SER A 104 -12.04 -19.17 -2.01
CA SER A 104 -11.27 -18.12 -2.68
C SER A 104 -11.23 -16.82 -1.88
N LEU A 105 -12.23 -16.52 -1.04
CA LEU A 105 -12.25 -15.31 -0.20
C LEU A 105 -11.03 -15.20 0.75
N PRO A 106 -10.75 -16.16 1.65
CA PRO A 106 -9.59 -16.08 2.52
C PRO A 106 -8.26 -16.17 1.74
N VAL A 107 -8.24 -16.90 0.63
CA VAL A 107 -7.04 -17.03 -0.23
C VAL A 107 -6.73 -15.71 -0.93
N ALA A 108 -7.73 -15.05 -1.52
CA ALA A 108 -7.59 -13.73 -2.14
C ALA A 108 -7.18 -12.69 -1.09
N TRP A 109 -7.82 -12.69 0.09
CA TRP A 109 -7.42 -11.78 1.17
C TRP A 109 -5.95 -11.93 1.58
N TRP A 110 -5.49 -13.17 1.78
CA TRP A 110 -4.07 -13.45 2.03
C TRP A 110 -3.18 -12.98 0.88
N ALA A 111 -3.57 -13.29 -0.37
CA ALA A 111 -2.79 -12.94 -1.54
C ALA A 111 -2.66 -11.42 -1.72
N CYS A 112 -3.76 -10.68 -1.55
CA CYS A 112 -3.79 -9.23 -1.59
C CYS A 112 -2.91 -8.63 -0.48
N THR A 113 -3.03 -9.16 0.75
CA THR A 113 -2.21 -8.71 1.90
C THR A 113 -0.72 -8.84 1.63
N VAL A 114 -0.27 -10.02 1.17
CA VAL A 114 1.15 -10.29 0.90
C VAL A 114 1.64 -9.45 -0.28
N THR A 115 0.86 -9.39 -1.36
CA THR A 115 1.25 -8.69 -2.58
C THR A 115 1.32 -7.19 -2.36
N ALA A 116 0.36 -6.58 -1.66
CA ALA A 116 0.38 -5.16 -1.32
C ALA A 116 1.62 -4.80 -0.47
N ALA A 117 1.96 -5.64 0.50
CA ALA A 117 3.18 -5.47 1.30
C ALA A 117 4.45 -5.55 0.45
N HIS A 118 4.55 -6.53 -0.46
CA HIS A 118 5.69 -6.66 -1.38
C HIS A 118 5.76 -5.53 -2.41
N MET A 119 4.63 -4.96 -2.80
CA MET A 119 4.56 -3.78 -3.68
C MET A 119 4.78 -2.45 -2.94
N ARG A 120 4.85 -2.49 -1.59
CA ARG A 120 5.05 -1.32 -0.72
C ARG A 120 4.01 -0.23 -0.95
N THR A 121 2.77 -0.63 -1.13
CA THR A 121 1.65 0.29 -1.32
C THR A 121 0.38 -0.32 -0.73
N ALA A 122 -0.47 0.51 -0.12
CA ALA A 122 -1.64 0.07 0.63
C ALA A 122 -2.73 -0.53 -0.26
N ASP A 123 -2.89 0.01 -1.47
CA ASP A 123 -3.88 -0.43 -2.47
C ASP A 123 -3.27 -0.33 -3.88
N PRO A 124 -2.52 -1.36 -4.32
CA PRO A 124 -1.96 -1.39 -5.67
C PRO A 124 -3.04 -1.75 -6.69
N GLY A 125 -3.36 -0.83 -7.60
CA GLY A 125 -4.34 -1.10 -8.68
C GLY A 125 -3.97 -2.19 -9.69
N ALA A 126 -2.87 -2.92 -9.49
CA ALA A 126 -2.54 -4.13 -10.24
C ALA A 126 -3.07 -5.41 -9.57
N ILE A 127 -3.40 -5.35 -8.27
CA ILE A 127 -4.13 -6.42 -7.59
C ILE A 127 -5.56 -6.42 -8.14
N VAL A 128 -6.01 -7.60 -8.54
CA VAL A 128 -7.32 -7.83 -9.17
C VAL A 128 -8.01 -9.09 -8.63
N ALA A 129 -7.46 -9.71 -7.58
CA ALA A 129 -8.04 -10.92 -6.99
C ALA A 129 -9.34 -10.65 -6.22
N ASP A 130 -9.41 -9.49 -5.57
CA ASP A 130 -10.63 -8.86 -5.06
C ASP A 130 -11.68 -8.72 -6.17
N GLU A 131 -11.33 -8.14 -7.31
CA GLU A 131 -12.26 -7.96 -8.43
C GLU A 131 -12.75 -9.30 -8.98
N ILE A 132 -11.84 -10.28 -9.08
CA ILE A 132 -12.17 -11.64 -9.55
C ILE A 132 -13.18 -12.30 -8.63
N VAL A 133 -12.90 -12.31 -7.32
CA VAL A 133 -13.77 -12.98 -6.34
C VAL A 133 -15.10 -12.24 -6.20
N ALA A 134 -15.10 -10.92 -6.20
CA ALA A 134 -16.32 -10.12 -6.17
C ALA A 134 -17.18 -10.36 -7.41
N PHE A 135 -16.59 -10.40 -8.61
CA PHE A 135 -17.34 -10.68 -9.82
C PHE A 135 -17.87 -12.13 -9.87
N TRP A 136 -17.13 -13.10 -9.35
CA TRP A 136 -17.61 -14.47 -9.19
C TRP A 136 -18.83 -14.58 -8.27
N ILE A 137 -18.90 -13.80 -7.18
CA ILE A 137 -20.11 -13.71 -6.33
C ILE A 137 -21.31 -13.26 -7.17
N ILE A 138 -21.14 -12.24 -8.02
CA ILE A 138 -22.22 -11.75 -8.86
C ILE A 138 -22.68 -12.83 -9.83
N LEU A 139 -21.75 -13.47 -10.54
CA LEU A 139 -22.08 -14.54 -11.49
C LEU A 139 -22.77 -15.72 -10.80
N TRP A 140 -22.29 -16.14 -9.63
CA TRP A 140 -22.88 -17.25 -8.88
C TRP A 140 -24.34 -16.99 -8.50
N LEU A 141 -24.70 -15.76 -8.13
CA LEU A 141 -26.06 -15.38 -7.73
C LEU A 141 -26.98 -15.02 -8.90
N VAL A 142 -26.43 -14.52 -10.01
CA VAL A 142 -27.22 -14.04 -11.15
C VAL A 142 -27.52 -15.16 -12.15
N LEU A 143 -26.68 -16.18 -12.24
CA LEU A 143 -26.88 -17.32 -13.14
C LEU A 143 -28.06 -18.21 -12.70
N PRO A 144 -28.80 -18.85 -13.65
CA PRO A 144 -28.58 -18.80 -15.09
C PRO A 144 -29.01 -17.45 -15.70
N ALA A 145 -28.12 -16.84 -16.47
CA ALA A 145 -28.36 -15.61 -17.20
C ALA A 145 -27.70 -15.72 -18.58
N GLY A 146 -28.36 -15.19 -19.62
CA GLY A 146 -27.79 -15.13 -20.96
C GLY A 146 -26.60 -14.16 -21.03
N PHE A 147 -25.91 -14.15 -22.18
CA PHE A 147 -24.74 -13.29 -22.42
C PHE A 147 -24.98 -11.83 -22.03
N TRP A 148 -26.12 -11.25 -22.43
CA TRP A 148 -26.46 -9.86 -22.11
C TRP A 148 -26.66 -9.62 -20.61
N GLY A 149 -27.22 -10.59 -19.88
CA GLY A 149 -27.37 -10.47 -18.43
C GLY A 149 -26.02 -10.46 -17.71
N GLN A 150 -25.09 -11.32 -18.16
CA GLN A 150 -23.71 -11.34 -17.65
C GLN A 150 -22.95 -10.07 -18.02
N LEU A 151 -23.14 -9.55 -19.24
CA LEU A 151 -22.54 -8.29 -19.68
C LEU A 151 -23.04 -7.09 -18.88
N ILE A 152 -24.34 -7.04 -18.56
CA ILE A 152 -24.90 -6.00 -17.70
C ILE A 152 -24.33 -6.11 -16.29
N ALA A 153 -24.23 -7.33 -15.74
CA ALA A 153 -23.60 -7.56 -14.44
C ALA A 153 -22.14 -7.09 -14.42
N PHE A 154 -21.38 -7.39 -15.48
CA PHE A 154 -20.02 -6.89 -15.68
C PHE A 154 -19.97 -5.36 -15.69
N ALA A 155 -20.82 -4.72 -16.49
CA ALA A 155 -20.85 -3.27 -16.62
C ALA A 155 -21.23 -2.58 -15.30
N LEU A 156 -22.23 -3.11 -14.58
CA LEU A 156 -22.65 -2.58 -13.28
C LEU A 156 -21.55 -2.71 -12.23
N PHE A 157 -20.95 -3.90 -12.12
CA PHE A 157 -19.83 -4.11 -11.19
C PHE A 157 -18.69 -3.14 -11.49
N ARG A 158 -18.27 -3.05 -12.75
CA ARG A 158 -17.18 -2.15 -13.15
C ARG A 158 -17.50 -0.69 -12.92
N PHE A 159 -18.76 -0.28 -13.10
CA PHE A 159 -19.21 1.07 -12.78
C PHE A 159 -19.07 1.35 -11.28
N PHE A 160 -19.55 0.47 -10.41
CA PHE A 160 -19.48 0.67 -8.96
C PHE A 160 -18.05 0.65 -8.44
N ASP A 161 -17.21 -0.28 -8.90
CA ASP A 161 -15.82 -0.34 -8.45
C ASP A 161 -14.96 0.80 -9.03
N ALA A 162 -15.11 1.17 -10.31
CA ALA A 162 -14.29 2.25 -10.89
C ALA A 162 -14.67 3.64 -10.38
N VAL A 163 -15.97 3.90 -10.19
CA VAL A 163 -16.47 5.22 -9.78
C VAL A 163 -16.52 5.37 -8.25
N LYS A 164 -16.61 4.25 -7.52
CA LYS A 164 -16.76 4.17 -6.06
C LYS A 164 -17.83 5.12 -5.48
N PRO A 165 -19.07 5.15 -6.01
CA PRO A 165 -20.10 6.05 -5.49
C PRO A 165 -20.62 5.58 -4.13
N GLY A 166 -20.95 6.53 -3.25
CA GLY A 166 -21.70 6.27 -2.01
C GLY A 166 -21.07 5.20 -1.10
N PRO A 167 -21.73 4.04 -0.88
CA PRO A 167 -21.23 2.97 -0.01
C PRO A 167 -19.85 2.46 -0.37
N VAL A 168 -19.52 2.33 -1.67
CA VAL A 168 -18.22 1.83 -2.14
C VAL A 168 -17.12 2.79 -1.70
N GLY A 169 -17.29 4.09 -1.95
CA GLY A 169 -16.32 5.10 -1.51
C GLY A 169 -16.24 5.23 0.02
N TRP A 170 -17.28 4.88 0.77
CA TRP A 170 -17.19 4.80 2.23
C TRP A 170 -16.29 3.65 2.69
N ALA A 171 -16.41 2.47 2.07
CA ALA A 171 -15.58 1.31 2.37
C ALA A 171 -14.10 1.60 2.09
N ASP A 172 -13.81 2.21 0.93
CA ASP A 172 -12.47 2.60 0.49
C ASP A 172 -11.77 3.50 1.52
N ARG A 173 -12.49 4.50 2.02
CA ARG A 173 -11.96 5.43 3.02
C ARG A 173 -11.75 4.80 4.40
N LEU A 174 -12.40 3.69 4.73
CA LEU A 174 -12.30 3.06 6.05
C LEU A 174 -10.93 2.42 6.28
N PHE A 175 -10.31 1.91 5.21
CA PHE A 175 -9.03 1.19 5.27
C PHE A 175 -7.95 1.74 4.34
N HIS A 176 -8.18 2.87 3.66
CA HIS A 176 -7.24 3.55 2.75
C HIS A 176 -5.77 3.60 3.24
N SER A 177 -5.52 3.86 4.53
CA SER A 177 -4.15 3.95 5.09
C SER A 177 -3.72 2.70 5.88
N ALA A 178 -4.55 1.66 5.90
CA ALA A 178 -4.28 0.43 6.62
C ALA A 178 -3.24 -0.43 5.88
N HIS A 179 -2.42 -1.14 6.64
CA HIS A 179 -1.40 -2.04 6.12
C HIS A 179 -1.56 -3.44 6.73
N GLY A 180 -0.85 -4.41 6.17
CA GLY A 180 -0.96 -5.81 6.58
C GLY A 180 -2.37 -6.35 6.37
N TRP A 181 -2.84 -7.17 7.30
CA TRP A 181 -4.11 -7.90 7.15
C TRP A 181 -5.32 -6.96 7.06
N ARG A 182 -5.26 -5.80 7.74
CA ARG A 182 -6.31 -4.78 7.66
C ARG A 182 -6.34 -4.07 6.30
N GLY A 183 -5.17 -3.82 5.72
CA GLY A 183 -5.06 -3.25 4.37
C GLY A 183 -5.59 -4.21 3.31
N GLY A 184 -5.14 -5.46 3.34
CA GLY A 184 -5.66 -6.49 2.43
C GLY A 184 -7.16 -6.76 2.61
N PHE A 185 -7.71 -6.58 3.81
CA PHE A 185 -9.15 -6.66 4.05
C PHE A 185 -9.89 -5.47 3.42
N GLY A 186 -9.30 -4.27 3.50
CA GLY A 186 -9.82 -3.06 2.83
C GLY A 186 -9.94 -3.25 1.32
N ILE A 187 -8.87 -3.73 0.68
CA ILE A 187 -8.84 -4.09 -0.76
C ILE A 187 -10.04 -4.99 -1.11
N MET A 188 -10.19 -6.11 -0.39
CA MET A 188 -11.32 -7.03 -0.62
C MET A 188 -12.69 -6.39 -0.35
N LEU A 189 -12.81 -5.58 0.69
CA LEU A 189 -14.08 -5.02 1.14
C LEU A 189 -14.68 -4.06 0.11
N ASP A 190 -13.88 -3.22 -0.52
CA ASP A 190 -14.32 -2.23 -1.50
C ASP A 190 -15.08 -2.89 -2.66
N ASP A 191 -14.46 -3.93 -3.23
CA ASP A 191 -15.02 -4.68 -4.34
C ASP A 191 -16.23 -5.54 -3.94
N LEU A 192 -16.22 -6.09 -2.72
CA LEU A 192 -17.38 -6.80 -2.18
C LEU A 192 -18.58 -5.87 -2.00
N VAL A 193 -18.35 -4.62 -1.57
CA VAL A 193 -19.39 -3.60 -1.48
C VAL A 193 -19.86 -3.18 -2.88
N ALA A 194 -18.95 -3.02 -3.85
CA ALA A 194 -19.30 -2.74 -5.23
C ALA A 194 -20.16 -3.86 -5.85
N ALA A 195 -19.80 -5.12 -5.61
CA ALA A 195 -20.58 -6.29 -6.02
C ALA A 195 -21.96 -6.32 -5.35
N GLY A 196 -22.04 -5.99 -4.06
CA GLY A 196 -23.31 -5.84 -3.35
C GLY A 196 -24.22 -4.78 -3.96
N CYS A 197 -23.66 -3.62 -4.33
CA CYS A 197 -24.40 -2.56 -5.03
C CYS A 197 -24.89 -3.02 -6.41
N ALA A 198 -24.04 -3.69 -7.20
CA ALA A 198 -24.43 -4.24 -8.49
C ALA A 198 -25.57 -5.26 -8.37
N LEU A 199 -25.46 -6.18 -7.40
CA LEU A 199 -26.49 -7.19 -7.11
C LEU A 199 -27.80 -6.56 -6.66
N LEU A 200 -27.76 -5.53 -5.83
CA LEU A 200 -28.96 -4.81 -5.40
C LEU A 200 -29.69 -4.18 -6.59
N VAL A 201 -28.96 -3.55 -7.51
CA VAL A 201 -29.56 -2.98 -8.75
C VAL A 201 -30.21 -4.09 -9.59
N ILE A 202 -29.53 -5.22 -9.78
CA ILE A 202 -30.06 -6.37 -10.53
C ILE A 202 -31.30 -6.95 -9.83
N ALA A 203 -31.27 -7.09 -8.51
CA ALA A 203 -32.39 -7.62 -7.73
C ALA A 203 -33.61 -6.71 -7.80
N LEU A 204 -33.43 -5.39 -7.66
CA LEU A 204 -34.50 -4.42 -7.84
C LEU A 204 -35.05 -4.48 -9.26
N TRP A 205 -34.21 -4.56 -10.29
CA TRP A 205 -34.72 -4.69 -11.65
C TRP A 205 -35.58 -5.95 -11.86
N ARG A 206 -35.16 -7.10 -11.32
CA ARG A 206 -35.91 -8.38 -11.39
C ARG A 206 -37.22 -8.42 -10.60
N VAL A 207 -37.36 -7.60 -9.57
CA VAL A 207 -38.60 -7.56 -8.77
C VAL A 207 -39.67 -6.71 -9.45
N TRP A 208 -39.26 -5.71 -10.24
CA TRP A 208 -40.15 -4.73 -10.85
C TRP A 208 -40.52 -5.07 -12.30
N TRP A 209 -39.98 -6.15 -12.85
CA TRP A 209 -40.22 -6.66 -14.19
C TRP A 209 -40.38 -8.17 -14.18
#